data_AF-A0A1R0KJF2-F1
#
_entry.id   AF-A0A1R0KJF2-F1
#
_cell.length_a   1.000
_cell.length_b   1.000
_cell.length_c   1.000
_cell.angle_alpha   90.00
_cell.angle_beta   90.00
_cell.angle_gamma   90.00
#
_symmetry.space_group_name_H-M   'P 1'
#
loop_
_entity.id
_entity.type
_entity.pdbx_description
1 polymer ?
#
loop_
_entity_poly.entity_id
_entity_poly.type
_entity_poly.pdbx_seq_one_letter_code
_entity_poly.pdbx_strand_id
1 'polypeptide(L)'
;MIMIRRILLAFLAGAAVLLVPWTVYLAHTLPDRYDTGQWRAAWVGFDVALLLCFATGAWLGSRRRRAAVPLLSATAALLCCDAWFDVMLGWTSAERWTSIALAVFVEIPVAVVLVLAARRLSGTTMPRRTVTLHDIAMREDPRYQQVVSELPATADDVAHETGLGRAEVTACLKTLQDNGFVRRDRKGRWISIPHDLREPRPDDYDGADRERVAAFLDAKYANEITLLSWAAEHRDEFGPWSTAQRASTRLTEAEFRELEAEYRELIMRYCHRRRRPAANEKELSVRFYAFPPPEAVPSWMSDSVEIV
;
A
#
# COMPACT_ATOMS: atom_id res chain seq x y z
N MET A 1 12.89 6.83 -3.85
CA MET A 1 11.77 6.88 -2.87
C MET A 1 11.95 7.88 -1.71
N ILE A 2 13.10 7.92 -1.01
CA ILE A 2 13.31 8.86 0.13
C ILE A 2 13.42 10.32 -0.34
N MET A 3 14.02 10.56 -1.50
CA MET A 3 14.26 11.91 -2.06
C MET A 3 12.96 12.63 -2.44
N ILE A 4 12.08 11.98 -3.23
CA ILE A 4 10.77 12.51 -3.64
C ILE A 4 9.90 12.91 -2.43
N ARG A 5 9.93 12.10 -1.36
CA ARG A 5 9.18 12.42 -0.13
C ARG A 5 9.72 13.65 0.60
N ARG A 6 11.05 13.82 0.64
CA ARG A 6 11.66 15.01 1.25
C ARG A 6 11.32 16.26 0.46
N ILE A 7 11.30 16.16 -0.88
CA ILE A 7 10.88 17.24 -1.76
C ILE A 7 9.41 17.61 -1.52
N LEU A 8 8.51 16.62 -1.47
CA LEU A 8 7.09 16.87 -1.17
C LEU A 8 6.90 17.53 0.21
N LEU A 9 7.57 17.04 1.26
CA LEU A 9 7.45 17.63 2.59
C LEU A 9 8.04 19.04 2.66
N ALA A 10 9.16 19.28 1.97
CA ALA A 10 9.74 20.62 1.86
C ALA A 10 8.83 21.56 1.08
N PHE A 11 8.16 21.06 0.05
CA PHE A 11 7.18 21.80 -0.73
C PHE A 11 5.93 22.16 0.09
N LEU A 12 5.34 21.21 0.82
CA LEU A 12 4.20 21.48 1.71
C LEU A 12 4.55 22.50 2.81
N ALA A 13 5.75 22.37 3.39
CA ALA A 13 6.25 23.33 4.37
C ALA A 13 6.50 24.70 3.74
N GLY A 14 7.08 24.74 2.53
CA GLY A 14 7.32 25.97 1.79
C GLY A 14 6.02 26.68 1.41
N ALA A 15 5.01 25.95 0.93
CA ALA A 15 3.68 26.47 0.65
C ALA A 15 3.04 27.06 1.91
N ALA A 16 3.09 26.35 3.04
CA ALA A 16 2.59 26.86 4.33
C ALA A 16 3.29 28.16 4.77
N VAL A 17 4.60 28.26 4.57
CA VAL A 17 5.37 29.47 4.90
C VAL A 17 5.04 30.63 3.96
N LEU A 18 4.91 30.38 2.65
CA LEU A 18 4.58 31.39 1.64
C LEU A 18 3.14 31.92 1.77
N LEU A 19 2.21 31.10 2.27
CA LEU A 19 0.84 31.50 2.56
C LEU A 19 0.75 32.54 3.69
N VAL A 20 1.71 32.58 4.62
CA VAL A 20 1.69 33.53 5.76
C VAL A 20 1.88 35.00 5.32
N PRO A 21 2.86 35.35 4.48
CA PRO A 21 2.95 36.72 3.94
C PRO A 21 1.74 37.10 3.08
N TRP A 22 1.20 36.14 2.30
CA TRP A 22 0.06 36.39 1.42
C TRP A 22 -1.22 36.70 2.19
N THR A 23 -1.50 35.93 3.24
CA THR A 23 -2.61 36.19 4.18
C THR A 23 -2.53 37.56 4.82
N VAL A 24 -1.34 37.96 5.28
CA VAL A 24 -1.11 39.28 5.88
C VAL A 24 -1.31 40.38 4.85
N TYR A 25 -0.83 40.19 3.62
CA TYR A 25 -1.04 41.14 2.53
C TYR A 25 -2.53 41.31 2.21
N LEU A 26 -3.28 40.23 2.01
CA LEU A 26 -4.73 40.24 1.77
C LEU A 26 -5.50 40.93 2.91
N ALA A 27 -5.12 40.68 4.16
CA ALA A 27 -5.73 41.32 5.32
C ALA A 27 -5.59 42.86 5.28
N HIS A 28 -4.52 43.38 4.68
CA HIS A 28 -4.26 44.82 4.58
C HIS A 28 -4.75 45.46 3.28
N THR A 29 -4.86 44.71 2.17
CA THR A 29 -5.17 45.26 0.85
C THR A 29 -6.61 45.08 0.41
N LEU A 30 -7.40 44.18 1.04
CA LEU A 30 -8.82 44.04 0.71
C LEU A 30 -9.61 45.30 1.11
N PRO A 31 -10.24 46.01 0.15
CA PRO A 31 -11.07 47.18 0.46
C PRO A 31 -12.30 46.76 1.28
N ASP A 32 -12.62 47.49 2.35
CA ASP A 32 -13.87 47.34 3.15
C ASP A 32 -15.15 47.70 2.37
N ARG A 33 -15.10 47.69 1.03
CA ARG A 33 -16.15 48.26 0.16
C ARG A 33 -17.35 47.33 -0.06
N TYR A 34 -17.34 46.13 0.53
CA TYR A 34 -18.54 45.30 0.69
C TYR A 34 -18.87 45.24 2.19
N ASP A 35 -20.08 45.66 2.52
CA ASP A 35 -20.53 46.27 3.78
C ASP A 35 -20.49 45.43 5.07
N THR A 36 -19.59 44.44 5.24
CA THR A 36 -19.30 43.89 6.57
C THR A 36 -17.85 43.39 6.64
N GLY A 37 -17.14 43.69 7.74
CA GLY A 37 -15.82 43.11 8.05
C GLY A 37 -15.80 41.57 8.10
N GLN A 38 -16.95 40.93 7.94
CA GLN A 38 -17.13 39.48 7.79
C GLN A 38 -16.49 38.94 6.50
N TRP A 39 -16.40 39.74 5.42
CA TRP A 39 -15.77 39.30 4.17
C TRP A 39 -14.26 39.11 4.31
N ARG A 40 -13.57 40.08 4.93
CA ARG A 40 -12.14 39.98 5.24
C ARG A 40 -11.88 38.83 6.23
N ALA A 41 -12.75 38.67 7.24
CA ALA A 41 -12.63 37.57 8.19
C ALA A 41 -12.84 36.19 7.55
N ALA A 42 -13.73 36.07 6.56
CA ALA A 42 -13.96 34.82 5.83
C ALA A 42 -12.73 34.40 5.03
N TRP A 43 -12.10 35.33 4.31
CA TRP A 43 -10.87 35.08 3.54
C TRP A 43 -9.68 34.72 4.42
N VAL A 44 -9.43 35.51 5.47
CA VAL A 44 -8.37 35.20 6.44
C VAL A 44 -8.62 33.84 7.11
N GLY A 45 -9.86 33.53 7.45
CA GLY A 45 -10.24 32.24 8.04
C GLY A 45 -9.99 31.06 7.10
N PHE A 46 -10.32 31.22 5.81
CA PHE A 46 -10.09 30.22 4.78
C PHE A 46 -8.60 29.92 4.61
N ASP A 47 -7.77 30.96 4.50
CA ASP A 47 -6.33 30.80 4.35
C ASP A 47 -5.67 30.18 5.59
N VAL A 48 -6.13 30.56 6.79
CA VAL A 48 -5.68 29.93 8.05
C VAL A 48 -6.03 28.44 8.04
N ALA A 49 -7.22 28.06 7.59
CA ALA A 49 -7.61 26.66 7.45
C ALA A 49 -6.70 25.94 6.44
N LEU A 50 -6.41 26.56 5.31
CA LEU A 50 -5.54 26.02 4.25
C LEU A 50 -4.09 25.83 4.75
N LEU A 51 -3.56 26.81 5.49
CA LEU A 51 -2.27 26.73 6.17
C LEU A 51 -2.23 25.58 7.18
N LEU A 52 -3.25 25.44 8.03
CA LEU A 52 -3.35 24.35 9.00
C LEU A 52 -3.42 22.99 8.31
N CYS A 53 -4.13 22.90 7.18
CA CYS A 53 -4.18 21.71 6.35
C CYS A 53 -2.81 21.35 5.76
N PHE A 54 -2.06 22.32 5.24
CA PHE A 54 -0.69 22.08 4.75
C PHE A 54 0.28 21.67 5.87
N ALA A 55 0.26 22.38 7.00
CA ALA A 55 1.11 22.09 8.15
C ALA A 55 0.81 20.70 8.74
N THR A 56 -0.47 20.37 8.91
CA THR A 56 -0.91 19.07 9.43
C THR A 56 -0.66 17.96 8.41
N GLY A 57 -0.82 18.23 7.11
CA GLY A 57 -0.48 17.31 6.03
C GLY A 57 1.02 16.99 5.99
N ALA A 58 1.88 17.99 6.13
CA ALA A 58 3.32 17.80 6.25
C ALA A 58 3.69 16.99 7.51
N TRP A 59 3.08 17.31 8.65
CA TRP A 59 3.32 16.58 9.90
C TRP A 59 2.85 15.12 9.84
N LEU A 60 1.62 14.85 9.40
CA LEU A 60 1.08 13.49 9.24
C LEU A 60 1.84 12.69 8.17
N GLY A 61 2.19 13.34 7.06
CA GLY A 61 3.00 12.75 5.99
C GLY A 61 4.42 12.40 6.47
N SER A 62 5.02 13.22 7.34
CA SER A 62 6.32 12.91 7.95
C SER A 62 6.26 11.67 8.85
N ARG A 63 5.14 11.49 9.58
CA ARG A 63 4.87 10.36 10.48
C ARG A 63 4.28 9.13 9.78
N ARG A 64 4.07 9.16 8.46
CA ARG A 64 3.44 8.09 7.66
C ARG A 64 2.07 7.67 8.19
N ARG A 65 1.32 8.63 8.75
CA ARG A 65 -0.02 8.35 9.28
C ARG A 65 -1.03 8.40 8.13
N ARG A 66 -1.90 7.39 8.06
CA ARG A 66 -2.94 7.27 7.02
C ARG A 66 -3.95 8.42 7.03
N ALA A 67 -4.12 9.09 8.17
CA ALA A 67 -4.89 10.32 8.28
C ALA A 67 -4.40 11.43 7.32
N ALA A 68 -3.17 11.34 6.79
CA ALA A 68 -2.70 12.25 5.75
C ALA A 68 -3.50 12.14 4.44
N VAL A 69 -4.04 10.97 4.08
CA VAL A 69 -4.74 10.76 2.81
C VAL A 69 -6.01 11.63 2.70
N PRO A 70 -7.00 11.52 3.60
CA PRO A 70 -8.20 12.37 3.53
C PRO A 70 -7.86 13.85 3.69
N LEU A 71 -6.84 14.18 4.51
CA LEU A 71 -6.41 15.56 4.70
C LEU A 71 -5.81 16.15 3.41
N LEU A 72 -4.91 15.43 2.72
CA LEU A 72 -4.34 15.89 1.44
C LEU A 72 -5.41 16.04 0.36
N SER A 73 -6.39 15.13 0.32
CA SER A 73 -7.54 15.25 -0.58
C SER A 73 -8.40 16.48 -0.26
N ALA A 74 -8.64 16.76 1.03
CA ALA A 74 -9.34 17.95 1.47
C ALA A 74 -8.56 19.24 1.13
N THR A 75 -7.25 19.27 1.35
CA THR A 75 -6.39 20.41 0.96
C THR A 75 -6.43 20.66 -0.55
N ALA A 76 -6.40 19.59 -1.35
CA ALA A 76 -6.49 19.71 -2.81
C ALA A 76 -7.84 20.29 -3.25
N ALA A 77 -8.94 19.85 -2.63
CA ALA A 77 -10.26 20.41 -2.90
C ALA A 77 -10.34 21.89 -2.50
N LEU A 78 -9.78 22.27 -1.33
CA LEU A 78 -9.73 23.66 -0.89
C LEU A 78 -8.94 24.54 -1.87
N LEU A 79 -7.81 24.08 -2.41
CA LEU A 79 -7.06 24.82 -3.45
C LEU A 79 -7.85 24.99 -4.76
N CYS A 80 -8.64 23.99 -5.15
CA CYS A 80 -9.52 24.15 -6.31
C CYS A 80 -10.61 25.20 -6.06
N CYS A 81 -11.15 25.25 -4.83
CA CYS A 81 -12.09 26.29 -4.42
C CYS A 81 -11.44 27.67 -4.41
N ASP A 82 -10.21 27.78 -3.89
CA ASP A 82 -9.40 28.99 -3.87
C ASP A 82 -9.21 29.55 -5.28
N ALA A 83 -8.70 28.72 -6.20
CA ALA A 83 -8.52 29.05 -7.61
C ALA A 83 -9.81 29.51 -8.29
N TRP A 84 -10.92 28.87 -7.97
CA TRP A 84 -12.22 29.25 -8.49
C TRP A 84 -12.64 30.64 -7.98
N PHE A 85 -12.54 30.88 -6.67
CA PHE A 85 -12.91 32.15 -6.07
C PHE A 85 -12.05 33.30 -6.59
N ASP A 86 -10.74 33.11 -6.69
CA ASP A 86 -9.80 34.13 -7.18
C ASP A 86 -10.07 34.53 -8.64
N VAL A 87 -10.35 33.55 -9.49
CA VAL A 87 -10.72 33.82 -10.90
C VAL A 87 -12.07 34.51 -11.02
N MET A 88 -13.05 34.14 -10.18
CA MET A 88 -14.39 34.75 -10.20
C MET A 88 -14.40 36.17 -9.64
N LEU A 89 -13.65 36.43 -8.57
CA LEU A 89 -13.58 37.75 -7.93
C LEU A 89 -12.68 38.72 -8.69
N GLY A 90 -11.64 38.23 -9.37
CA GLY A 90 -10.79 39.02 -10.25
C GLY A 90 -11.36 39.28 -11.65
N TRP A 91 -12.57 38.79 -11.96
CA TRP A 91 -13.11 38.77 -13.33
C TRP A 91 -13.30 40.15 -13.97
N THR A 92 -13.57 41.18 -13.16
CA THR A 92 -13.85 42.56 -13.61
C THR A 92 -12.67 43.51 -13.46
N SER A 93 -11.53 43.06 -12.91
CA SER A 93 -10.33 43.87 -12.70
C SER A 93 -9.24 43.55 -13.73
N ALA A 94 -8.24 44.43 -13.85
CA ALA A 94 -7.06 44.19 -14.70
C ALA A 94 -6.22 42.98 -14.24
N GLU A 95 -6.47 42.48 -13.03
CA GLU A 95 -5.79 41.35 -12.39
C GLU A 95 -6.36 39.98 -12.82
N ARG A 96 -7.39 39.95 -13.67
CA ARG A 96 -7.98 38.71 -14.17
C ARG A 96 -6.95 37.74 -14.76
N TRP A 97 -6.00 38.26 -15.56
CA TRP A 97 -4.98 37.43 -16.18
C TRP A 97 -3.97 36.88 -15.17
N THR A 98 -3.67 37.64 -14.11
CA THR A 98 -2.81 37.18 -13.01
C THR A 98 -3.49 36.09 -12.18
N SER A 99 -4.78 36.22 -11.87
CA SER A 99 -5.54 35.18 -11.15
C SER A 99 -5.67 33.90 -11.97
N ILE A 100 -5.94 34.00 -13.27
CA ILE A 100 -5.98 32.83 -14.17
C ILE A 100 -4.60 32.16 -14.26
N ALA A 101 -3.51 32.94 -14.35
CA ALA A 101 -2.17 32.40 -14.40
C ALA A 101 -1.81 31.67 -13.09
N LEU A 102 -2.13 32.22 -11.93
CA LEU A 102 -1.90 31.58 -10.63
C LEU A 102 -2.72 30.29 -10.48
N ALA A 103 -4.01 30.32 -10.83
CA ALA A 103 -4.85 29.13 -10.82
C ALA A 103 -4.26 28.01 -11.67
N VAL A 104 -3.86 28.30 -12.92
CA VAL A 104 -3.38 27.30 -13.88
C VAL A 104 -1.96 26.80 -13.58
N PHE A 105 -1.05 27.68 -13.13
CA PHE A 105 0.37 27.34 -12.97
C PHE A 105 0.78 27.03 -11.54
N VAL A 106 -0.02 27.40 -10.54
CA VAL A 106 0.31 27.20 -9.12
C VAL A 106 -0.75 26.33 -8.46
N GLU A 107 -1.97 26.82 -8.25
CA GLU A 107 -2.96 26.17 -7.37
C GLU A 107 -3.43 24.82 -7.91
N ILE A 108 -3.84 24.74 -9.18
CA ILE A 108 -4.28 23.48 -9.78
C ILE A 108 -3.13 22.45 -9.85
N PRO A 109 -1.90 22.80 -10.29
CA PRO A 109 -0.76 21.89 -10.23
C PRO A 109 -0.45 21.41 -8.80
N VAL A 110 -0.51 22.30 -7.80
CA VAL A 110 -0.34 21.94 -6.37
C VAL A 110 -1.42 20.93 -5.96
N ALA A 111 -2.69 21.18 -6.29
CA ALA A 111 -3.80 20.28 -6.00
C ALA A 111 -3.61 18.90 -6.63
N VAL A 112 -3.16 18.84 -7.90
CA VAL A 112 -2.83 17.58 -8.57
C VAL A 112 -1.69 16.84 -7.86
N VAL A 113 -0.62 17.55 -7.46
CA VAL A 113 0.49 16.95 -6.70
C VAL A 113 0.02 16.39 -5.36
N LEU A 114 -0.88 17.08 -4.65
CA LEU A 114 -1.47 16.62 -3.40
C LEU A 114 -2.30 15.34 -3.59
N VAL A 115 -3.14 15.28 -4.64
CA VAL A 115 -3.92 14.08 -4.99
C VAL A 115 -3.01 12.91 -5.37
N LEU A 116 -1.97 13.14 -6.17
CA LEU A 116 -1.00 12.11 -6.51
C LEU A 116 -0.21 11.64 -5.28
N ALA A 117 0.13 12.54 -4.36
CA ALA A 117 0.76 12.20 -3.09
C ALA A 117 -0.17 11.37 -2.20
N ALA A 118 -1.45 11.73 -2.11
CA ALA A 118 -2.47 10.97 -1.39
C ALA A 118 -2.61 9.55 -1.96
N ARG A 119 -2.70 9.41 -3.30
CA ARG A 119 -2.73 8.11 -3.99
C ARG A 119 -1.48 7.27 -3.73
N ARG A 120 -0.29 7.88 -3.75
CA ARG A 120 0.97 7.19 -3.44
C ARG A 120 1.10 6.76 -1.98
N LEU A 121 0.57 7.54 -1.05
CA LEU A 121 0.51 7.17 0.38
C LEU A 121 -0.41 5.96 0.60
N SER A 122 -1.45 5.81 -0.22
CA SER A 122 -2.27 4.60 -0.27
C SER A 122 -1.53 3.43 -0.93
N GLY A 123 -0.78 3.70 -2.00
CA GLY A 123 -0.07 2.70 -2.81
C GLY A 123 1.32 2.28 -2.33
N THR A 124 1.49 1.88 -1.06
CA THR A 124 2.69 1.08 -0.70
C THR A 124 2.48 -0.35 -1.19
N THR A 125 2.61 -0.55 -2.50
CA THR A 125 2.40 -1.83 -3.17
C THR A 125 3.60 -2.74 -2.89
N MET A 126 3.38 -3.97 -2.42
CA MET A 126 4.45 -4.98 -2.42
C MET A 126 4.98 -5.15 -3.84
N PRO A 127 6.28 -5.36 -4.05
CA PRO A 127 6.80 -5.77 -5.35
C PRO A 127 6.02 -7.00 -5.83
N ARG A 128 5.34 -6.86 -6.97
CA ARG A 128 4.61 -7.95 -7.61
C ARG A 128 5.52 -8.57 -8.65
N ARG A 129 5.83 -9.86 -8.49
CA ARG A 129 6.64 -10.62 -9.46
C ARG A 129 6.09 -12.03 -9.61
N THR A 130 6.23 -12.59 -10.80
CA THR A 130 5.89 -14.00 -11.05
C THR A 130 6.97 -14.89 -10.44
N VAL A 131 6.57 -16.00 -9.84
CA VAL A 131 7.51 -17.03 -9.38
C VAL A 131 8.28 -17.55 -10.58
N THR A 132 9.60 -17.56 -10.48
CA THR A 132 10.50 -18.06 -11.51
C THR A 132 10.94 -19.50 -11.22
N LEU A 133 11.50 -20.19 -12.21
CA LEU A 133 12.13 -21.51 -12.00
C LEU A 133 13.21 -21.47 -10.91
N HIS A 134 13.94 -20.36 -10.79
CA HIS A 134 14.93 -20.18 -9.74
C HIS A 134 14.29 -20.09 -8.35
N ASP A 135 13.14 -19.41 -8.23
CA ASP A 135 12.38 -19.37 -6.98
C ASP A 135 11.84 -20.75 -6.60
N ILE A 136 11.42 -21.55 -7.59
CA ILE A 136 10.99 -22.95 -7.38
C ILE A 136 12.17 -23.79 -6.86
N ALA A 137 13.33 -23.71 -7.52
CA ALA A 137 14.53 -24.43 -7.12
C ALA A 137 15.02 -24.02 -5.71
N MET A 138 14.93 -22.74 -5.35
CA MET A 138 15.23 -22.29 -3.99
C MET A 138 14.24 -22.84 -2.95
N ARG A 139 12.95 -22.98 -3.30
CA ARG A 139 11.95 -23.53 -2.38
C ARG A 139 12.17 -25.01 -2.09
N GLU A 140 12.72 -25.75 -3.05
CA GLU A 140 13.04 -27.18 -2.88
C GLU A 140 14.21 -27.40 -1.91
N ASP A 141 15.04 -26.39 -1.66
CA ASP A 141 16.16 -26.47 -0.72
C ASP A 141 15.71 -25.99 0.68
N PRO A 142 15.64 -26.90 1.68
CA PRO A 142 15.12 -26.59 3.02
C PRO A 142 15.90 -25.49 3.74
N ARG A 143 17.17 -25.28 3.37
CA ARG A 143 18.05 -24.30 4.02
C ARG A 143 17.51 -22.88 3.88
N TYR A 144 16.92 -22.54 2.74
CA TYR A 144 16.34 -21.20 2.56
C TYR A 144 15.13 -20.97 3.46
N GLN A 145 14.28 -21.99 3.65
CA GLN A 145 13.13 -21.90 4.55
C GLN A 145 13.57 -21.75 6.01
N GLN A 146 14.57 -22.54 6.44
CA GLN A 146 15.17 -22.43 7.77
C GLN A 146 15.79 -21.05 8.02
N VAL A 147 16.55 -20.52 7.05
CA VAL A 147 17.14 -19.18 7.18
C VAL A 147 16.07 -18.10 7.27
N VAL A 148 14.97 -18.21 6.51
CA VAL A 148 13.88 -17.22 6.49
C VAL A 148 13.02 -17.28 7.75
N SER A 149 12.82 -18.46 8.36
CA SER A 149 12.02 -18.61 9.59
C SER A 149 12.64 -17.90 10.79
N GLU A 150 13.97 -17.82 10.83
CA GLU A 150 14.70 -17.15 11.91
C GLU A 150 14.77 -15.62 11.78
N LEU A 151 14.29 -15.05 10.67
CA LEU A 151 14.29 -13.60 10.48
C LEU A 151 13.14 -12.95 11.25
N PRO A 152 13.35 -11.80 11.94
CA PRO A 152 14.48 -10.88 11.76
C PRO A 152 15.66 -11.09 12.74
N ALA A 153 16.83 -11.44 12.21
CA ALA A 153 18.00 -11.81 13.01
C ALA A 153 19.33 -11.39 12.34
N THR A 154 20.46 -11.45 13.07
CA THR A 154 21.79 -11.33 12.45
C THR A 154 22.20 -12.65 11.80
N ALA A 155 23.18 -12.64 10.90
CA ALA A 155 23.67 -13.89 10.29
C ALA A 155 24.25 -14.87 11.32
N ASP A 156 24.77 -14.35 12.44
CA ASP A 156 25.35 -15.15 13.51
C ASP A 156 24.25 -15.81 14.35
N ASP A 157 23.18 -15.07 14.65
CA ASP A 157 22.00 -15.61 15.33
C ASP A 157 21.33 -16.71 14.48
N VAL A 158 21.17 -16.47 13.17
CA VAL A 158 20.57 -17.49 12.26
C VAL A 158 21.44 -18.74 12.21
N ALA A 159 22.78 -18.62 12.15
CA ALA A 159 23.67 -19.77 12.19
C ALA A 159 23.58 -20.55 13.51
N HIS A 160 23.41 -19.85 14.63
CA HIS A 160 23.21 -20.46 15.94
C HIS A 160 21.90 -21.25 16.01
N GLU A 161 20.77 -20.64 15.61
CA GLU A 161 19.44 -21.26 15.73
C GLU A 161 19.21 -22.38 14.71
N THR A 162 19.73 -22.24 13.49
CA THR A 162 19.56 -23.27 12.42
C THR A 162 20.60 -24.40 12.50
N GLY A 163 21.69 -24.20 13.24
CA GLY A 163 22.83 -25.12 13.26
C GLY A 163 23.66 -25.16 11.95
N LEU A 164 23.34 -24.30 10.98
CA LEU A 164 24.07 -24.19 9.72
C LEU A 164 25.41 -23.47 9.90
N GLY A 165 26.38 -23.77 9.02
CA GLY A 165 27.65 -23.07 9.03
C GLY A 165 27.48 -21.58 8.70
N ARG A 166 28.23 -20.69 9.37
CA ARG A 166 28.16 -19.23 9.14
C ARG A 166 28.35 -18.85 7.65
N ALA A 167 29.25 -19.55 6.96
CA ALA A 167 29.49 -19.35 5.53
C ALA A 167 28.27 -19.73 4.67
N GLU A 168 27.59 -20.82 5.04
CA GLU A 168 26.38 -21.32 4.37
C GLU A 168 25.23 -20.33 4.56
N VAL A 169 24.97 -19.90 5.80
CA VAL A 169 23.96 -18.89 6.12
C VAL A 169 24.22 -17.59 5.36
N THR A 170 25.48 -17.15 5.30
CA THR A 170 25.86 -15.95 4.56
C THR A 170 25.62 -16.10 3.06
N ALA A 171 25.90 -17.26 2.48
CA ALA A 171 25.61 -17.56 1.08
C ALA A 171 24.10 -17.59 0.80
N CYS A 172 23.31 -18.28 1.64
CA CYS A 172 21.86 -18.30 1.54
C CYS A 172 21.26 -16.90 1.63
N LEU A 173 21.67 -16.09 2.61
CA LEU A 173 21.20 -14.71 2.78
C LEU A 173 21.59 -13.82 1.59
N LYS A 174 22.76 -14.05 0.98
CA LYS A 174 23.17 -13.34 -0.23
C LYS A 174 22.29 -13.72 -1.41
N THR A 175 22.06 -15.01 -1.67
CA THR A 175 21.16 -15.47 -2.75
C THR A 175 19.74 -14.95 -2.54
N LEU A 176 19.23 -14.98 -1.31
CA LEU A 176 17.92 -14.42 -0.97
C LEU A 176 17.89 -12.90 -1.19
N GLN A 177 18.98 -12.19 -0.92
CA GLN A 177 19.07 -10.74 -1.16
C GLN A 177 19.10 -10.41 -2.65
N ASP A 178 19.90 -11.14 -3.43
CA ASP A 178 20.05 -10.95 -4.87
C ASP A 178 18.71 -11.22 -5.60
N ASN A 179 17.91 -12.15 -5.06
CA ASN A 179 16.54 -12.42 -5.52
C ASN A 179 15.47 -11.54 -4.85
N GLY A 180 15.85 -10.59 -4.00
CA GLY A 180 14.95 -9.62 -3.40
C GLY A 180 14.14 -10.08 -2.19
N PHE A 181 14.26 -11.33 -1.73
CA PHE A 181 13.50 -11.88 -0.60
C PHE A 181 13.87 -11.28 0.76
N VAL A 182 15.11 -10.85 0.94
CA VAL A 182 15.60 -10.29 2.21
C VAL A 182 16.38 -9.01 2.01
N ARG A 183 16.43 -8.16 3.04
CA ARG A 183 17.36 -7.02 3.09
C ARG A 183 17.94 -6.83 4.47
N ARG A 184 19.04 -6.09 4.54
CA ARG A 184 19.58 -5.59 5.80
C ARG A 184 18.87 -4.32 6.26
N ASP A 185 18.51 -4.28 7.54
CA ASP A 185 18.04 -3.08 8.21
C ASP A 185 19.21 -2.15 8.60
N ARG A 186 18.91 -0.97 9.15
CA ARG A 186 19.94 0.00 9.56
C ARG A 186 20.79 -0.47 10.74
N LYS A 187 20.35 -1.48 11.48
CA LYS A 187 21.05 -2.08 12.62
C LYS A 187 21.86 -3.32 12.20
N GLY A 188 21.91 -3.64 10.90
CA GLY A 188 22.65 -4.78 10.36
C GLY A 188 21.91 -6.12 10.45
N ARG A 189 20.65 -6.15 10.88
CA ARG A 189 19.84 -7.37 10.92
C ARG A 189 19.20 -7.65 9.58
N TRP A 190 19.08 -8.91 9.23
CA TRP A 190 18.35 -9.36 8.07
C TRP A 190 16.85 -9.38 8.37
N ILE A 191 16.06 -8.91 7.41
CA ILE A 191 14.60 -8.89 7.48
C ILE A 191 14.02 -9.40 6.18
N SER A 192 12.98 -10.22 6.28
CA SER A 192 12.20 -10.69 5.14
C SER A 192 11.44 -9.52 4.51
N ILE A 193 11.37 -9.51 3.18
CA ILE A 193 10.57 -8.58 2.41
C ILE A 193 9.29 -9.32 1.99
N PRO A 194 8.11 -8.83 2.39
CA PRO A 194 6.85 -9.35 1.87
C PRO A 194 6.77 -9.19 0.35
N HIS A 195 6.43 -10.27 -0.36
CA HIS A 195 6.22 -10.27 -1.82
C HIS A 195 4.80 -10.64 -2.16
N ASP A 196 4.30 -10.01 -3.22
CA ASP A 196 3.12 -10.49 -3.95
C ASP A 196 3.61 -11.37 -5.10
N LEU A 197 3.67 -12.68 -4.85
CA LEU A 197 4.13 -13.65 -5.85
C LEU A 197 2.96 -14.09 -6.71
N ARG A 198 3.03 -13.82 -8.02
CA ARG A 198 2.10 -14.39 -9.00
C ARG A 198 2.48 -15.82 -9.33
N GLU A 199 1.47 -16.66 -9.46
CA GLU A 199 1.64 -18.01 -9.97
C GLU A 199 2.21 -17.98 -11.40
N PRO A 200 3.22 -18.82 -11.68
CA PRO A 200 3.69 -19.03 -13.05
C PRO A 200 2.62 -19.75 -13.84
N ARG A 201 2.45 -19.40 -15.12
CA ARG A 201 1.56 -20.15 -16.01
C ARG A 201 2.37 -21.29 -16.65
N PRO A 202 1.94 -22.56 -16.53
CA PRO A 202 2.65 -23.65 -17.18
C PRO A 202 2.82 -23.46 -18.69
N ASP A 203 1.87 -22.78 -19.35
CA ASP A 203 1.92 -22.50 -20.79
C ASP A 203 3.01 -21.47 -21.20
N ASP A 204 3.61 -20.77 -20.24
CA ASP A 204 4.73 -19.86 -20.50
C ASP A 204 6.08 -20.62 -20.60
N TYR A 205 6.08 -21.95 -20.40
CA TYR A 205 7.28 -22.81 -20.36
C TYR A 205 7.14 -24.02 -21.28
N ASP A 206 8.28 -24.57 -21.71
CA ASP A 206 8.36 -25.74 -22.58
C ASP A 206 9.06 -26.94 -21.92
N GLY A 207 8.69 -28.14 -22.34
CA GLY A 207 9.36 -29.39 -21.94
C GLY A 207 9.46 -29.60 -20.43
N ALA A 208 10.67 -29.92 -19.95
CA ALA A 208 10.92 -30.23 -18.55
C ALA A 208 10.63 -29.04 -17.60
N ASP A 209 10.77 -27.80 -18.06
CA ASP A 209 10.48 -26.61 -17.25
C ASP A 209 8.98 -26.46 -17.00
N ARG A 210 8.15 -26.79 -18.01
CA ARG A 210 6.69 -26.85 -17.86
C ARG A 210 6.26 -27.90 -16.86
N GLU A 211 6.84 -29.10 -16.93
CA GLU A 211 6.56 -30.18 -15.98
C GLU A 211 6.95 -29.79 -14.56
N ARG A 212 8.10 -29.13 -14.40
CA ARG A 212 8.55 -28.64 -13.09
C ARG A 212 7.63 -27.58 -12.51
N VAL A 213 7.16 -26.64 -13.33
CA VAL A 213 6.18 -25.62 -12.93
C VAL A 213 4.84 -26.26 -12.55
N ALA A 214 4.36 -27.24 -13.31
CA ALA A 214 3.13 -27.97 -13.00
C ALA A 214 3.24 -28.71 -11.65
N ALA A 215 4.33 -29.48 -11.46
CA ALA A 215 4.58 -30.19 -10.21
C ALA A 215 4.66 -29.24 -8.99
N PHE A 216 5.27 -28.06 -9.17
CA PHE A 216 5.28 -27.02 -8.15
C PHE A 216 3.88 -26.52 -7.79
N LEU A 217 3.02 -26.27 -8.79
CA LEU A 217 1.64 -25.83 -8.56
C LEU A 217 0.83 -26.92 -7.86
N ASP A 218 0.95 -28.17 -8.29
CA ASP A 218 0.28 -29.32 -7.68
C ASP A 218 0.68 -29.48 -6.21
N ALA A 219 1.98 -29.45 -5.92
CA ALA A 219 2.50 -29.52 -4.55
C ALA A 219 2.02 -28.32 -3.70
N LYS A 220 1.99 -27.11 -4.29
CA LYS A 220 1.44 -25.92 -3.62
C LYS A 220 -0.02 -26.12 -3.25
N TYR A 221 -0.88 -26.52 -4.19
CA TYR A 221 -2.31 -26.68 -3.93
C TYR A 221 -2.61 -27.85 -2.99
N ALA A 222 -1.86 -28.95 -3.08
CA ALA A 222 -1.96 -30.06 -2.13
C ALA A 222 -1.68 -29.58 -0.69
N ASN A 223 -0.59 -28.82 -0.49
CA ASN A 223 -0.27 -28.26 0.82
C ASN A 223 -1.35 -27.28 1.33
N GLU A 224 -1.92 -26.47 0.44
CA GLU A 224 -3.00 -25.54 0.77
C GLU A 224 -4.27 -26.26 1.23
N ILE A 225 -4.63 -27.37 0.57
CA ILE A 225 -5.74 -28.23 0.98
C ILE A 225 -5.45 -28.86 2.34
N THR A 226 -4.27 -29.46 2.53
CA THR A 226 -3.87 -30.06 3.81
C THR A 226 -3.95 -29.04 4.96
N LEU A 227 -3.45 -27.83 4.74
CA LEU A 227 -3.48 -26.79 5.75
C LEU A 227 -4.91 -26.31 6.06
N LEU A 228 -5.77 -26.22 5.04
CA LEU A 228 -7.18 -25.88 5.23
C LEU A 228 -7.92 -26.98 6.00
N SER A 229 -7.67 -28.25 5.68
CA SER A 229 -8.21 -29.40 6.42
C SER A 229 -7.77 -29.37 7.88
N TRP A 230 -6.47 -29.20 8.13
CA TRP A 230 -5.93 -29.05 9.48
C TRP A 230 -6.59 -27.88 10.23
N ALA A 231 -6.75 -26.71 9.58
CA ALA A 231 -7.40 -25.56 10.19
C ALA A 231 -8.89 -25.82 10.49
N ALA A 232 -9.60 -26.56 9.63
CA ALA A 232 -10.99 -26.92 9.87
C ALA A 232 -11.15 -27.87 11.07
N GLU A 233 -10.19 -28.79 11.26
CA GLU A 233 -10.12 -29.71 12.41
C GLU A 233 -9.84 -28.97 13.73
N HIS A 234 -8.93 -27.99 13.72
CA HIS A 234 -8.50 -27.25 14.92
C HIS A 234 -9.28 -25.94 15.14
N ARG A 235 -10.40 -25.75 14.43
CA ARG A 235 -11.14 -24.47 14.36
C ARG A 235 -11.52 -23.88 15.72
N ASP A 236 -11.77 -24.74 16.71
CA ASP A 236 -12.24 -24.38 18.05
C ASP A 236 -11.07 -23.90 18.95
N GLU A 237 -9.81 -24.16 18.57
CA GLU A 237 -8.61 -23.78 19.31
C GLU A 237 -8.16 -22.34 19.03
N PHE A 238 -8.64 -21.75 17.94
CA PHE A 238 -8.15 -20.44 17.48
C PHE A 238 -8.72 -19.25 18.28
N GLY A 239 -9.77 -19.46 19.08
CA GLY A 239 -10.45 -18.40 19.82
C GLY A 239 -10.91 -17.27 18.89
N PRO A 240 -10.62 -15.98 19.18
CA PRO A 240 -11.03 -14.86 18.32
C PRO A 240 -10.20 -14.71 17.03
N TRP A 241 -9.24 -15.61 16.78
CA TRP A 241 -8.33 -15.55 15.64
C TRP A 241 -8.79 -16.38 14.44
N SER A 242 -9.98 -16.97 14.49
CA SER A 242 -10.61 -17.63 13.35
C SER A 242 -11.88 -16.91 12.91
N THR A 243 -12.02 -16.80 11.59
CA THR A 243 -13.24 -16.36 10.93
C THR A 243 -13.24 -16.96 9.53
N ALA A 244 -14.42 -17.24 9.00
CA ALA A 244 -14.59 -17.75 7.65
C ALA A 244 -15.79 -17.05 7.01
N GLN A 245 -15.65 -16.70 5.74
CA GLN A 245 -16.72 -16.13 4.94
C GLN A 245 -16.77 -16.87 3.60
N ARG A 246 -17.97 -17.27 3.21
CA ARG A 246 -18.28 -17.78 1.87
C ARG A 246 -19.28 -16.83 1.24
N ALA A 247 -19.08 -16.49 -0.03
CA ALA A 247 -19.98 -15.63 -0.78
C ALA A 247 -20.00 -16.06 -2.25
N SER A 248 -21.14 -15.89 -2.89
CA SER A 248 -21.34 -16.13 -4.32
C SER A 248 -21.84 -14.84 -4.98
N THR A 249 -21.31 -14.50 -6.15
CA THR A 249 -21.71 -13.31 -6.91
C THR A 249 -21.53 -13.55 -8.41
N ARG A 250 -22.12 -12.70 -9.25
CA ARG A 250 -21.93 -12.70 -10.70
C ARG A 250 -21.18 -11.43 -11.08
N LEU A 251 -20.05 -11.59 -11.76
CA LEU A 251 -19.19 -10.49 -12.18
C LEU A 251 -18.77 -10.72 -13.64
N THR A 252 -18.64 -9.63 -14.38
CA THR A 252 -17.88 -9.60 -15.63
C THR A 252 -16.38 -9.74 -15.33
N GLU A 253 -15.57 -10.02 -16.36
CA GLU A 253 -14.10 -10.07 -16.18
C GLU A 253 -13.55 -8.74 -15.63
N ALA A 254 -14.03 -7.60 -16.14
CA ALA A 254 -13.57 -6.28 -15.71
C ALA A 254 -13.85 -6.04 -14.21
N GLU A 255 -15.07 -6.36 -13.76
CA GLU A 255 -15.46 -6.23 -12.35
C GLU A 255 -14.68 -7.22 -11.47
N PHE A 256 -14.39 -8.43 -11.95
CA PHE A 256 -13.54 -9.38 -11.23
C PHE A 256 -12.10 -8.86 -11.05
N ARG A 257 -11.53 -8.22 -12.08
CA ARG A 257 -10.20 -7.60 -12.00
C ARG A 257 -10.17 -6.43 -11.02
N GLU A 258 -11.25 -5.65 -10.96
CA GLU A 258 -11.41 -4.57 -9.97
C GLU A 258 -11.47 -5.14 -8.56
N LEU A 259 -12.30 -6.16 -8.31
CA LEU A 259 -12.37 -6.85 -7.03
C LEU A 259 -11.00 -7.41 -6.59
N GLU A 260 -10.27 -8.08 -7.50
CA GLU A 260 -8.91 -8.59 -7.24
C GLU A 260 -7.98 -7.46 -6.81
N ALA A 261 -8.08 -6.29 -7.46
CA ALA A 261 -7.25 -5.14 -7.16
C ALA A 261 -7.57 -4.52 -5.79
N GLU A 262 -8.85 -4.33 -5.47
CA GLU A 262 -9.29 -3.77 -4.20
C GLU A 262 -8.98 -4.69 -3.02
N TYR A 263 -9.27 -5.99 -3.15
CA TYR A 263 -8.96 -6.98 -2.12
C TYR A 263 -7.45 -7.02 -1.84
N ARG A 264 -6.62 -7.00 -2.89
CA ARG A 264 -5.17 -6.92 -2.73
C ARG A 264 -4.77 -5.64 -2.02
N GLU A 265 -5.29 -4.48 -2.41
CA GLU A 265 -4.97 -3.21 -1.72
C GLU A 265 -5.32 -3.29 -0.22
N LEU A 266 -6.45 -3.90 0.10
CA LEU A 266 -6.87 -4.15 1.48
C LEU A 266 -5.83 -4.99 2.23
N ILE A 267 -5.41 -6.15 1.71
CA ILE A 267 -4.41 -7.00 2.38
C ILE A 267 -3.06 -6.29 2.51
N MET A 268 -2.59 -5.67 1.44
CA MET A 268 -1.34 -4.90 1.40
C MET A 268 -1.32 -3.81 2.47
N ARG A 269 -2.46 -3.15 2.66
CA ARG A 269 -2.68 -2.15 3.69
C ARG A 269 -2.51 -2.75 5.09
N TYR A 270 -2.92 -3.97 5.38
CA TYR A 270 -2.68 -4.56 6.70
C TYR A 270 -1.25 -5.07 6.88
N CYS A 271 -0.65 -5.69 5.86
CA CYS A 271 0.75 -6.14 5.89
C CYS A 271 1.74 -4.99 6.20
N HIS A 272 1.47 -3.78 5.67
CA HIS A 272 2.32 -2.60 5.90
C HIS A 272 1.90 -1.74 7.09
N ARG A 273 0.89 -2.16 7.88
CA ARG A 273 0.33 -1.33 8.95
C ARG A 273 1.36 -1.02 10.04
N ARG A 274 2.19 -1.98 10.41
CA ARG A 274 3.23 -1.82 11.41
C ARG A 274 4.59 -2.14 10.79
N ARG A 275 5.59 -1.37 11.22
CA ARG A 275 6.98 -1.50 10.75
C ARG A 275 7.82 -2.41 11.64
N ARG A 276 7.29 -2.82 12.79
CA ARG A 276 7.91 -3.67 13.80
C ARG A 276 6.82 -4.54 14.45
N PRO A 277 7.15 -5.79 14.82
CA PRO A 277 6.24 -6.63 15.57
C PRO A 277 5.86 -6.00 16.90
N ALA A 278 4.59 -6.13 17.30
CA ALA A 278 4.11 -5.82 18.65
C ALA A 278 4.09 -7.10 19.51
N ALA A 279 4.17 -6.94 20.83
CA ALA A 279 4.32 -8.03 21.79
C ALA A 279 3.17 -9.07 21.80
N ASN A 280 2.04 -8.77 21.15
CA ASN A 280 0.85 -9.62 21.07
C ASN A 280 0.42 -9.93 19.63
N GLU A 281 1.33 -9.85 18.66
CA GLU A 281 1.04 -10.19 17.27
C GLU A 281 1.09 -11.71 17.04
N LYS A 282 0.14 -12.21 16.25
CA LYS A 282 0.16 -13.56 15.68
C LYS A 282 0.40 -13.47 14.18
N GLU A 283 1.20 -14.38 13.66
CA GLU A 283 1.31 -14.57 12.22
C GLU A 283 -0.02 -15.15 11.70
N LEU A 284 -0.60 -14.49 10.70
CA LEU A 284 -1.85 -14.91 10.07
C LEU A 284 -1.57 -15.20 8.61
N SER A 285 -1.88 -16.42 8.19
CA SER A 285 -1.90 -16.75 6.77
C SER A 285 -3.23 -16.34 6.17
N VAL A 286 -3.22 -15.44 5.18
CA VAL A 286 -4.42 -14.96 4.49
C VAL A 286 -4.36 -15.40 3.03
N ARG A 287 -5.42 -16.07 2.57
CA ARG A 287 -5.54 -16.58 1.19
C ARG A 287 -6.84 -16.09 0.57
N PHE A 288 -6.77 -15.75 -0.71
CA PHE A 288 -7.92 -15.36 -1.50
C PHE A 288 -8.02 -16.27 -2.72
N TYR A 289 -9.11 -17.02 -2.78
CA TYR A 289 -9.45 -17.88 -3.90
C TYR A 289 -10.76 -17.40 -4.49
N ALA A 290 -10.79 -17.22 -5.80
CA ALA A 290 -12.00 -16.91 -6.55
C ALA A 290 -11.96 -17.70 -7.85
N PHE A 291 -12.91 -18.59 -8.03
CA PHE A 291 -13.01 -19.48 -9.17
C PHE A 291 -14.48 -19.72 -9.50
N PRO A 292 -14.82 -19.93 -10.79
CA PRO A 292 -16.17 -20.33 -11.15
C PRO A 292 -16.49 -21.70 -10.51
N PRO A 293 -17.72 -21.93 -10.05
CA PRO A 293 -18.14 -23.27 -9.65
C PRO A 293 -18.08 -24.22 -10.87
N PRO A 294 -17.94 -25.53 -10.66
CA PRO A 294 -17.92 -26.49 -11.77
C PRO A 294 -19.27 -26.45 -12.51
N GLU A 295 -19.25 -26.59 -13.84
CA GLU A 295 -20.47 -26.60 -14.68
C GLU A 295 -21.43 -27.74 -14.33
N ALA A 296 -20.88 -28.84 -13.81
CA ALA A 296 -21.62 -29.93 -13.19
C ALA A 296 -20.97 -30.28 -11.85
N VAL A 297 -21.77 -30.40 -10.79
CA VAL A 297 -21.28 -30.85 -9.47
C VAL A 297 -20.71 -32.27 -9.64
N PRO A 298 -19.39 -32.48 -9.43
CA PRO A 298 -18.80 -33.81 -9.51
C PRO A 298 -19.49 -34.75 -8.52
N SER A 299 -19.68 -36.02 -8.90
CA SER A 299 -20.42 -37.00 -8.08
C SER A 299 -19.86 -37.21 -6.67
N TRP A 300 -18.58 -36.89 -6.44
CA TRP A 300 -17.93 -36.94 -5.12
C TRP A 300 -18.22 -35.73 -4.23
N MET A 301 -18.76 -34.63 -4.76
CA MET A 301 -19.16 -33.43 -4.00
C MET A 301 -20.61 -33.48 -3.53
N SER A 302 -21.46 -34.34 -4.10
CA SER A 302 -22.88 -34.43 -3.74
C SER A 302 -23.15 -34.93 -2.31
N ASP A 303 -22.20 -35.62 -1.69
CA ASP A 303 -22.33 -36.11 -0.31
C ASP A 303 -21.91 -35.06 0.75
N SER A 304 -21.33 -33.93 0.32
CA SER A 304 -20.85 -32.88 1.22
C SER A 304 -21.87 -31.75 1.31
N VAL A 305 -22.72 -31.84 2.34
CA VAL A 305 -23.74 -30.87 2.79
C VAL A 305 -23.70 -29.51 2.08
N GLU A 306 -24.66 -29.27 1.18
CA GLU A 306 -24.97 -27.94 0.66
C GLU A 306 -25.40 -27.02 1.83
N ILE A 307 -24.54 -26.09 2.22
CA ILE A 307 -24.96 -24.91 2.98
C ILE A 307 -24.61 -23.68 2.15
N VAL A 308 -25.69 -22.99 1.77
CA VAL A 308 -25.81 -21.72 1.05
C VAL A 308 -24.89 -20.64 1.60
#